data_AF-A0A813YDJ1-F1
#
_entry.id   AF-A0A813YDJ1-F1
#
_cell.length_a   1.000
_cell.length_b   1.000
_cell.length_c   1.000
_cell.angle_alpha   90.00
_cell.angle_beta   90.00
_cell.angle_gamma   90.00
#
_symmetry.space_group_name_H-M   'P 1'
#
loop_
_entity.id
_entity.type
_entity.pdbx_description
1 polymer ?
#
loop_
_entity_poly.entity_id
_entity_poly.type
_entity_poly.pdbx_seq_one_letter_code
_entity_poly.pdbx_strand_id
1 'polypeptide(L)'
;MVRRSKMPVCGNGIVDAGEDCDCGLNKSCISVEACCNPRTCQFYSGAECLSGTCCSGCKLLPSGYPCRESRNTCDVPEFCDGISPQCPEDDNLTDGSSCHDDGICFHGMCVGAQQQCIDLWGPDSKIAHDSCYINFNPSGSMTGHCGYDSRLNKYIPCFDNDVKCGLLHCEGGMSYPRIASSNFMISNVNTREGSFECKTISSPIHSVLVNDGSICGESSFCQNNTCIKQNIKQSCNPQKTCSGNGVCNIS
;
A
#
# COMPACT_ATOMS: atom_id res chain seq x y z
N MET A 1 -40.26 2.70 13.92
CA MET A 1 -39.33 3.80 14.28
C MET A 1 -39.33 4.80 13.15
N VAL A 2 -39.93 5.98 13.34
CA VAL A 2 -39.83 7.09 12.38
C VAL A 2 -38.41 7.62 12.51
N ARG A 3 -37.58 7.49 11.45
CA ARG A 3 -36.31 8.21 11.39
C ARG A 3 -36.65 9.69 11.44
N ARG A 4 -36.30 10.40 12.53
CA ARG A 4 -36.38 11.87 12.56
C ARG A 4 -35.50 12.38 11.42
N SER A 5 -36.10 13.00 10.41
CA SER A 5 -35.37 13.78 9.43
C SER A 5 -34.65 14.89 10.17
N LYS A 6 -33.31 14.91 10.08
CA LYS A 6 -32.49 16.02 10.58
C LYS A 6 -32.94 17.27 9.81
N MET A 7 -33.40 18.30 10.51
CA MET A 7 -33.82 19.55 9.84
C MET A 7 -32.56 20.25 9.30
N PRO A 8 -32.58 20.77 8.06
CA PRO A 8 -31.51 21.60 7.51
C PRO A 8 -31.22 22.80 8.41
N VAL A 9 -29.93 23.10 8.66
CA VAL A 9 -29.53 24.26 9.48
C VAL A 9 -28.37 25.01 8.84
N CYS A 10 -28.69 26.13 8.21
CA CYS A 10 -27.68 27.02 7.65
C CYS A 10 -26.75 27.59 8.72
N GLY A 11 -25.45 27.49 8.47
CA GLY A 11 -24.37 27.98 9.30
C GLY A 11 -23.79 26.92 10.24
N ASN A 12 -24.11 25.64 10.02
CA ASN A 12 -23.57 24.51 10.78
C ASN A 12 -22.30 23.90 10.14
N GLY A 13 -21.94 24.34 8.93
CA GLY A 13 -20.79 23.89 8.15
C GLY A 13 -21.01 22.59 7.37
N ILE A 14 -22.25 22.14 7.22
CA ILE A 14 -22.66 20.94 6.47
C ILE A 14 -23.71 21.37 5.47
N VAL A 15 -23.48 21.08 4.18
CA VAL A 15 -24.47 21.37 3.14
C VAL A 15 -25.68 20.44 3.32
N ASP A 16 -26.77 20.98 3.88
CA ASP A 16 -28.03 20.28 4.08
C ASP A 16 -28.95 20.41 2.84
N ALA A 17 -30.06 19.66 2.82
CA ALA A 17 -31.00 19.70 1.71
C ALA A 17 -31.61 21.11 1.53
N GLY A 18 -31.43 21.70 0.33
CA GLY A 18 -31.90 23.05 0.00
C GLY A 18 -30.82 24.15 0.11
N GLU A 19 -29.62 23.78 0.55
CA GLU A 19 -28.46 24.66 0.61
C GLU A 19 -27.49 24.36 -0.55
N ASP A 20 -26.85 25.39 -1.08
CA ASP A 20 -25.77 25.21 -2.08
C ASP A 20 -24.39 25.14 -1.41
N CYS A 21 -24.26 25.78 -0.25
CA CYS A 21 -23.01 25.97 0.46
C CYS A 21 -23.26 26.25 1.95
N ASP A 22 -22.35 25.86 2.82
CA ASP A 22 -22.36 26.26 4.22
C ASP A 22 -20.92 26.50 4.72
N CYS A 23 -20.60 27.76 5.02
CA CYS A 23 -19.28 28.19 5.52
C CYS A 23 -19.24 28.32 7.06
N GLY A 24 -20.26 27.83 7.75
CA GLY A 24 -20.43 27.93 9.19
C GLY A 24 -21.01 29.27 9.63
N LEU A 25 -20.68 29.67 10.86
CA LEU A 25 -21.13 30.93 11.43
C LEU A 25 -20.54 32.13 10.65
N ASN A 26 -21.20 33.29 10.69
CA ASN A 26 -20.74 34.52 10.02
C ASN A 26 -19.23 34.81 10.18
N LYS A 27 -18.64 34.53 11.36
CA LYS A 27 -17.21 34.77 11.60
C LYS A 27 -16.28 33.83 10.82
N SER A 28 -16.67 32.57 10.59
CA SER A 28 -15.88 31.62 9.78
C SER A 28 -16.04 31.87 8.28
N CYS A 29 -17.14 32.50 7.86
CA CYS A 29 -17.39 32.82 6.46
C CYS A 29 -16.58 33.99 5.92
N ILE A 30 -15.96 34.84 6.76
CA ILE A 30 -15.26 36.06 6.32
C ILE A 30 -14.21 35.77 5.23
N SER A 31 -13.49 34.64 5.30
CA SER A 31 -12.47 34.27 4.30
C SER A 31 -13.04 33.79 2.97
N VAL A 32 -14.33 33.46 2.92
CA VAL A 32 -15.03 32.87 1.77
C VAL A 32 -16.36 33.59 1.47
N GLU A 33 -16.54 34.78 2.02
CA GLU A 33 -17.77 35.58 1.94
C GLU A 33 -18.09 35.99 0.50
N ALA A 34 -17.10 35.98 -0.40
CA ALA A 34 -17.34 36.18 -1.83
C ALA A 34 -18.07 35.00 -2.49
N CYS A 35 -18.04 33.81 -1.90
CA CYS A 35 -18.59 32.59 -2.48
C CYS A 35 -19.96 32.23 -1.91
N CYS A 36 -20.12 32.26 -0.58
CA CYS A 36 -21.32 31.78 0.10
C CYS A 36 -21.95 32.84 0.99
N ASN A 37 -23.28 32.99 0.89
CA ASN A 37 -24.03 33.87 1.78
C ASN A 37 -24.30 33.15 3.11
N PRO A 38 -23.72 33.61 4.23
CA PRO A 38 -23.79 32.91 5.52
C PRO A 38 -25.17 32.94 6.18
N ARG A 39 -26.13 33.71 5.64
CA ARG A 39 -27.51 33.78 6.15
C ARG A 39 -28.48 32.91 5.38
N THR A 40 -28.18 32.64 4.11
CA THR A 40 -29.08 31.89 3.22
C THR A 40 -28.50 30.56 2.79
N CYS A 41 -27.20 30.33 2.98
CA CYS A 41 -26.50 29.11 2.53
C CYS A 41 -26.70 28.87 1.03
N GLN A 42 -26.61 29.97 0.27
CA GLN A 42 -26.71 30.00 -1.18
C GLN A 42 -25.44 30.63 -1.73
N PHE A 43 -25.03 30.19 -2.92
CA PHE A 43 -23.90 30.80 -3.62
C PHE A 43 -24.22 32.24 -4.03
N TYR A 44 -23.21 33.12 -3.99
CA TYR A 44 -23.28 34.40 -4.68
C TYR A 44 -23.20 34.23 -6.19
N SER A 45 -23.64 35.25 -6.95
CA SER A 45 -23.64 35.20 -8.41
C SER A 45 -22.23 34.92 -8.94
N GLY A 46 -22.10 33.85 -9.73
CA GLY A 46 -20.84 33.41 -10.30
C GLY A 46 -20.00 32.49 -9.41
N ALA A 47 -20.41 32.18 -8.18
CA ALA A 47 -19.78 31.13 -7.40
C ALA A 47 -20.32 29.74 -7.79
N GLU A 48 -19.43 28.77 -7.88
CA GLU A 48 -19.70 27.37 -8.24
C GLU A 48 -19.30 26.41 -7.11
N CYS A 49 -18.38 26.83 -6.24
CA CYS A 49 -17.90 26.04 -5.13
C CYS A 49 -17.52 26.95 -3.95
N LEU A 50 -17.51 26.35 -2.76
CA LEU A 50 -17.09 27.01 -1.52
C LEU A 50 -15.73 26.51 -1.02
N SER A 51 -15.50 25.20 -1.11
CA SER A 51 -14.33 24.53 -0.55
C SER A 51 -14.05 23.24 -1.30
N GLY A 52 -12.88 22.64 -1.04
CA GLY A 52 -12.40 21.42 -1.71
C GLY A 52 -11.13 21.68 -2.50
N THR A 53 -10.33 20.62 -2.74
CA THR A 53 -9.05 20.71 -3.44
C THR A 53 -9.21 21.05 -4.93
N CYS A 54 -10.41 20.87 -5.49
CA CYS A 54 -10.77 21.28 -6.84
C CYS A 54 -11.55 22.61 -6.89
N CYS A 55 -11.45 23.43 -5.83
CA CYS A 55 -12.10 24.74 -5.76
C CYS A 55 -11.06 25.84 -5.53
N SER A 56 -11.06 26.86 -6.40
CA SER A 56 -10.20 28.03 -6.25
C SER A 56 -10.94 29.30 -6.65
N GLY A 57 -10.92 30.31 -5.77
CA GLY A 57 -11.58 31.59 -6.04
C GLY A 57 -13.09 31.46 -6.34
N CYS A 58 -13.79 30.59 -5.60
CA CYS A 58 -15.21 30.25 -5.81
C CYS A 58 -15.53 29.53 -7.13
N LYS A 59 -14.53 29.09 -7.89
CA LYS A 59 -14.68 28.42 -9.19
C LYS A 59 -14.15 27.00 -9.14
N LEU A 60 -14.82 26.11 -9.88
CA LEU A 60 -14.30 24.76 -10.09
C LEU A 60 -13.02 24.83 -10.92
N LEU A 61 -12.02 24.08 -10.49
CA LEU A 61 -10.80 23.89 -11.28
C LEU A 61 -11.12 23.05 -12.52
N PRO A 62 -10.48 23.32 -13.67
CA PRO A 62 -10.77 22.62 -14.91
C PRO A 62 -10.42 21.14 -14.83
N SER A 63 -11.08 20.35 -15.69
CA SER A 63 -10.77 18.93 -15.85
C SER A 63 -9.29 18.71 -16.16
N GLY A 64 -8.65 17.76 -15.46
CA GLY A 64 -7.22 17.47 -15.61
C GLY A 64 -6.31 18.32 -14.71
N TYR A 65 -6.84 19.20 -13.86
CA TYR A 65 -6.03 19.90 -12.85
C TYR A 65 -5.62 18.93 -11.73
N PRO A 66 -4.32 18.78 -11.39
CA PRO A 66 -3.89 17.82 -10.37
C PRO A 66 -4.39 18.26 -8.99
N CYS A 67 -5.10 17.38 -8.30
CA CYS A 67 -5.64 17.64 -6.96
C CYS A 67 -5.07 16.73 -5.87
N ARG A 68 -4.45 15.62 -6.25
CA ARG A 68 -3.64 14.78 -5.37
C ARG A 68 -2.45 14.21 -6.13
N GLU A 69 -1.27 14.31 -5.53
CA GLU A 69 -0.06 13.66 -6.04
C GLU A 69 0.01 12.19 -5.58
N SER A 70 0.68 11.35 -6.38
CA SER A 70 1.04 10.00 -5.97
C SER A 70 1.93 10.01 -4.73
N ARG A 71 1.58 9.24 -3.70
CA ARG A 71 2.34 9.11 -2.45
C ARG A 71 3.49 8.11 -2.56
N ASN A 72 3.36 7.13 -3.44
CA ASN A 72 4.35 6.09 -3.66
C ASN A 72 4.23 5.52 -5.09
N THR A 73 5.10 4.57 -5.45
CA THR A 73 5.15 3.97 -6.80
C THR A 73 3.93 3.10 -7.17
N CYS A 74 3.10 2.76 -6.20
CA CYS A 74 1.87 1.97 -6.35
C CYS A 74 0.60 2.81 -6.30
N ASP A 75 0.75 4.13 -6.23
CA ASP A 75 -0.33 5.10 -6.09
C ASP A 75 -0.45 5.94 -7.37
N VAL A 76 -1.67 6.20 -7.84
CA VAL A 76 -1.90 7.02 -9.04
C VAL A 76 -2.29 8.45 -8.65
N PRO A 77 -1.94 9.47 -9.44
CA PRO A 77 -2.37 10.83 -9.14
C PRO A 77 -3.82 11.04 -9.59
N GLU A 78 -4.59 11.83 -8.83
CA GLU A 78 -5.94 12.24 -9.22
C GLU A 78 -5.99 13.68 -9.70
N PHE A 79 -6.93 13.88 -10.60
CA PHE A 79 -7.16 15.13 -11.27
C PHE A 79 -8.62 15.52 -11.11
N CYS A 80 -8.86 16.82 -10.97
CA CYS A 80 -10.21 17.37 -10.96
C CYS A 80 -10.94 16.96 -12.23
N ASP A 81 -12.23 16.67 -12.10
CA ASP A 81 -13.10 16.31 -13.22
C ASP A 81 -13.71 17.55 -13.92
N GLY A 82 -13.62 18.72 -13.29
CA GLY A 82 -14.20 19.98 -13.76
C GLY A 82 -15.68 20.17 -13.40
N ILE A 83 -16.26 19.25 -12.63
CA ILE A 83 -17.69 19.25 -12.25
C ILE A 83 -17.90 19.13 -10.73
N SER A 84 -16.93 18.59 -10.00
CA SER A 84 -16.93 18.44 -8.54
C SER A 84 -15.89 19.35 -7.89
N PRO A 85 -16.20 19.98 -6.74
CA PRO A 85 -15.21 20.74 -5.99
C PRO A 85 -14.27 19.86 -5.16
N GLN A 86 -14.60 18.57 -4.98
CA GLN A 86 -13.74 17.58 -4.33
C GLN A 86 -12.93 16.83 -5.37
N CYS A 87 -11.67 16.53 -5.04
CA CYS A 87 -10.87 15.58 -5.81
C CYS A 87 -11.59 14.22 -5.85
N PRO A 88 -11.48 13.46 -6.96
CA PRO A 88 -11.95 12.08 -7.02
C PRO A 88 -11.41 11.21 -5.88
N GLU A 89 -12.05 10.06 -5.66
CA GLU A 89 -11.57 9.09 -4.66
C GLU A 89 -10.14 8.63 -4.99
N ASP A 90 -9.36 8.41 -3.93
CA ASP A 90 -7.97 7.93 -3.98
C ASP A 90 -7.93 6.52 -4.61
N ASP A 91 -7.16 6.36 -5.67
CA ASP A 91 -6.99 5.10 -6.39
C ASP A 91 -5.52 4.69 -6.48
N ASN A 92 -5.29 3.40 -6.71
CA ASN A 92 -3.97 2.80 -6.71
C ASN A 92 -3.77 1.92 -7.94
N LEU A 93 -2.53 1.57 -8.24
CA LEU A 93 -2.23 0.54 -9.24
C LEU A 93 -2.83 -0.79 -8.79
N THR A 94 -3.24 -1.62 -9.76
CA THR A 94 -3.76 -2.96 -9.46
C THR A 94 -2.73 -3.81 -8.73
N ASP A 95 -3.19 -4.65 -7.81
CA ASP A 95 -2.31 -5.62 -7.14
C ASP A 95 -1.56 -6.48 -8.17
N GLY A 96 -0.26 -6.66 -7.93
CA GLY A 96 0.65 -7.34 -8.85
C GLY A 96 1.31 -6.45 -9.90
N SER A 97 0.97 -5.16 -9.97
CA SER A 97 1.75 -4.20 -10.77
C SER A 97 3.17 -4.10 -10.24
N SER A 98 4.18 -4.12 -11.11
CA SER A 98 5.57 -3.95 -10.68
C SER A 98 5.79 -2.56 -10.08
N CYS A 99 6.59 -2.50 -9.02
CA CYS A 99 7.04 -1.26 -8.40
C CYS A 99 8.56 -1.30 -8.18
N HIS A 100 9.11 -0.42 -7.33
CA HIS A 100 10.56 -0.25 -7.14
C HIS A 100 11.32 -1.59 -6.99
N ASP A 101 12.48 -1.69 -7.64
CA ASP A 101 13.32 -2.90 -7.75
C ASP A 101 12.58 -4.13 -8.31
N ASP A 102 12.35 -5.14 -7.47
CA ASP A 102 11.66 -6.40 -7.72
C ASP A 102 10.32 -6.48 -6.96
N GLY A 103 9.86 -5.36 -6.42
CA GLY A 103 8.62 -5.27 -5.67
C GLY A 103 7.38 -5.31 -6.57
N ILE A 104 6.26 -5.67 -5.98
CA ILE A 104 4.94 -5.50 -6.59
C ILE A 104 4.03 -4.68 -5.69
N CYS A 105 3.04 -4.04 -6.28
CA CYS A 105 1.97 -3.37 -5.57
C CYS A 105 1.05 -4.39 -4.93
N PHE A 106 0.81 -4.24 -3.64
CA PHE A 106 -0.13 -5.04 -2.88
C PHE A 106 -0.85 -4.13 -1.88
N HIS A 107 -2.15 -3.97 -2.04
CA HIS A 107 -2.99 -3.04 -1.27
C HIS A 107 -2.43 -1.59 -1.26
N GLY A 108 -2.01 -1.10 -2.43
CA GLY A 108 -1.50 0.28 -2.61
C GLY A 108 -0.09 0.53 -2.08
N MET A 109 0.61 -0.52 -1.61
CA MET A 109 1.98 -0.43 -1.11
C MET A 109 2.93 -1.25 -1.97
N CYS A 110 4.13 -0.74 -2.21
CA CYS A 110 5.19 -1.51 -2.84
C CYS A 110 5.79 -2.49 -1.83
N VAL A 111 5.63 -3.78 -2.09
CA VAL A 111 6.13 -4.86 -1.22
C VAL A 111 7.11 -5.75 -1.99
N GLY A 112 8.18 -6.15 -1.32
CA GLY A 112 9.19 -7.04 -1.88
C GLY A 112 10.17 -7.51 -0.82
N ALA A 113 10.68 -8.74 -0.99
CA ALA A 113 11.64 -9.34 -0.06
C ALA A 113 12.98 -8.58 -0.06
N GLN A 114 13.38 -7.98 -1.19
CA GLN A 114 14.59 -7.17 -1.28
C GLN A 114 14.51 -5.92 -0.41
N GLN A 115 13.38 -5.19 -0.46
CA GLN A 115 13.18 -4.02 0.39
C GLN A 115 13.12 -4.40 1.87
N GLN A 116 12.49 -5.54 2.22
CA GLN A 116 12.54 -6.09 3.57
C GLN A 116 13.99 -6.32 4.04
N CYS A 117 14.84 -6.90 3.19
CA CYS A 117 16.25 -7.07 3.52
C CYS A 117 16.95 -5.72 3.74
N ILE A 118 16.74 -4.74 2.85
CA ILE A 118 17.31 -3.38 2.97
C ILE A 118 16.89 -2.70 4.27
N ASP A 119 15.61 -2.80 4.63
CA ASP A 119 15.09 -2.18 5.84
C ASP A 119 15.72 -2.77 7.09
N LEU A 120 15.94 -4.09 7.10
CA LEU A 120 16.49 -4.83 8.23
C LEU A 120 18.01 -4.76 8.32
N TRP A 121 18.73 -4.85 7.21
CA TRP A 121 20.19 -5.05 7.18
C TRP A 121 20.95 -3.92 6.50
N GLY A 122 20.25 -2.91 5.99
CA GLY A 122 20.84 -1.74 5.33
C GLY A 122 20.95 -1.87 3.81
N PRO A 123 21.35 -0.79 3.12
CA PRO A 123 21.26 -0.66 1.67
C PRO A 123 22.10 -1.68 0.87
N ASP A 124 23.19 -2.19 1.45
CA ASP A 124 24.06 -3.18 0.79
C ASP A 124 23.60 -4.64 0.98
N SER A 125 22.41 -4.85 1.53
CA SER A 125 21.83 -6.18 1.72
C SER A 125 20.96 -6.60 0.53
N LYS A 126 20.82 -7.92 0.37
CA LYS A 126 20.01 -8.53 -0.69
C LYS A 126 19.21 -9.72 -0.18
N ILE A 127 18.21 -10.12 -0.96
CA ILE A 127 17.60 -11.45 -0.80
C ILE A 127 18.73 -12.48 -0.90
N ALA A 128 18.82 -13.37 0.10
CA ALA A 128 19.83 -14.42 0.09
C ALA A 128 19.61 -15.40 -1.06
N HIS A 129 20.68 -16.13 -1.42
CA HIS A 129 20.59 -17.21 -2.40
C HIS A 129 19.46 -18.20 -2.08
N ASP A 130 18.77 -18.72 -3.10
CA ASP A 130 17.63 -19.65 -2.97
C ASP A 130 17.96 -20.86 -2.09
N SER A 131 19.23 -21.26 -2.04
CA SER A 131 19.69 -22.34 -1.17
C SER A 131 19.47 -22.07 0.32
N CYS A 132 19.49 -20.82 0.79
CA CYS A 132 19.14 -20.50 2.18
C CYS A 132 17.69 -20.91 2.49
N TYR A 133 16.75 -20.51 1.62
CA TYR A 133 15.34 -20.86 1.74
C TYR A 133 15.13 -22.37 1.63
N ILE A 134 15.68 -23.01 0.60
CA ILE A 134 15.48 -24.45 0.33
C ILE A 134 16.08 -25.34 1.44
N ASN A 135 17.20 -24.96 2.04
CA ASN A 135 17.84 -25.78 3.08
C ASN A 135 17.24 -25.58 4.47
N PHE A 136 16.80 -24.35 4.81
CA PHE A 136 16.35 -24.05 6.16
C PHE A 136 14.83 -24.08 6.32
N ASN A 137 14.06 -23.52 5.39
CA ASN A 137 12.61 -23.34 5.59
C ASN A 137 11.80 -24.65 5.70
N PRO A 138 12.17 -25.73 5.00
CA PRO A 138 11.56 -27.05 5.22
C PRO A 138 11.84 -27.67 6.59
N SER A 139 12.84 -27.18 7.33
CA SER A 139 13.23 -27.78 8.62
C SER A 139 12.15 -27.64 9.70
N GLY A 140 11.29 -26.62 9.61
CA GLY A 140 10.30 -26.34 10.64
C GLY A 140 10.96 -26.13 11.99
N SER A 141 11.99 -25.27 12.02
CA SER A 141 12.79 -24.95 13.20
C SER A 141 12.99 -23.45 13.32
N MET A 142 13.68 -22.99 14.36
CA MET A 142 13.95 -21.55 14.57
C MET A 142 14.80 -20.93 13.43
N THR A 143 15.59 -21.72 12.69
CA THR A 143 16.40 -21.21 11.58
C THR A 143 15.66 -21.23 10.23
N GLY A 144 14.46 -21.81 10.16
CA GLY A 144 13.65 -21.81 8.94
C GLY A 144 12.31 -22.51 9.12
N HIS A 145 11.24 -21.80 8.73
CA HIS A 145 9.85 -22.23 8.92
C HIS A 145 8.88 -21.38 8.09
N CYS A 146 7.64 -21.84 7.93
CA CYS A 146 6.48 -21.13 7.34
C CYS A 146 5.50 -20.64 8.41
N GLY A 147 5.98 -20.48 9.64
CA GLY A 147 5.24 -19.87 10.74
C GLY A 147 5.49 -20.58 12.06
N TYR A 148 4.81 -20.11 13.10
CA TYR A 148 4.88 -20.68 14.44
C TYR A 148 3.47 -20.93 14.96
N ASP A 149 3.13 -22.19 15.27
CA ASP A 149 1.88 -22.51 15.97
C ASP A 149 2.12 -22.42 17.49
N SER A 150 1.64 -21.33 18.08
CA SER A 150 1.77 -21.07 19.52
C SER A 150 1.00 -22.05 20.40
N ARG A 151 -0.03 -22.72 19.87
CA ARG A 151 -0.81 -23.73 20.62
C ARG A 151 -0.06 -25.05 20.75
N LEU A 152 0.70 -25.40 19.72
CA LEU A 152 1.53 -26.61 19.68
C LEU A 152 2.98 -26.35 20.09
N ASN A 153 3.35 -25.08 20.32
CA ASN A 153 4.71 -24.64 20.60
C ASN A 153 5.72 -25.17 19.56
N LYS A 154 5.35 -25.05 18.27
CA LYS A 154 6.07 -25.69 17.17
C LYS A 154 6.18 -24.78 15.95
N TYR A 155 7.37 -24.76 15.35
CA TYR A 155 7.59 -24.16 14.04
C TYR A 155 6.98 -25.02 12.93
N ILE A 156 6.31 -24.36 11.99
CA ILE A 156 5.63 -25.01 10.87
C ILE A 156 6.67 -25.17 9.75
N PRO A 157 6.99 -26.39 9.28
CA PRO A 157 7.88 -26.56 8.13
C PRO A 157 7.21 -26.05 6.86
N CYS A 158 8.00 -25.46 5.97
CA CYS A 158 7.52 -25.11 4.63
C CYS A 158 7.46 -26.34 3.72
N PHE A 159 6.49 -26.36 2.80
CA PHE A 159 6.45 -27.29 1.69
C PHE A 159 7.13 -26.66 0.46
N ASP A 160 7.53 -27.48 -0.51
CA ASP A 160 8.49 -27.11 -1.57
C ASP A 160 8.19 -25.76 -2.26
N ASN A 161 6.96 -25.50 -2.68
CA ASN A 161 6.62 -24.25 -3.38
C ASN A 161 6.56 -23.04 -2.44
N ASP A 162 6.42 -23.25 -1.13
CA ASP A 162 6.20 -22.20 -0.12
C ASP A 162 7.50 -21.76 0.54
N VAL A 163 8.64 -22.40 0.23
CA VAL A 163 9.93 -22.10 0.87
C VAL A 163 10.32 -20.63 0.74
N LYS A 164 9.95 -19.96 -0.35
CA LYS A 164 10.19 -18.51 -0.56
C LYS A 164 9.17 -17.59 0.11
N CYS A 165 8.16 -18.13 0.77
CA CYS A 165 7.16 -17.38 1.55
C CYS A 165 7.26 -17.66 3.06
N GLY A 166 8.25 -18.45 3.48
CA GLY A 166 8.52 -18.70 4.88
C GLY A 166 9.38 -17.62 5.53
N LEU A 167 10.26 -18.04 6.41
CA LEU A 167 11.22 -17.18 7.10
C LEU A 167 12.14 -16.49 6.08
N LEU A 168 12.28 -15.17 6.21
CA LEU A 168 13.10 -14.34 5.34
C LEU A 168 14.59 -14.66 5.57
N HIS A 169 15.34 -14.83 4.48
CA HIS A 169 16.79 -14.95 4.47
C HIS A 169 17.40 -13.84 3.62
N CYS A 170 18.32 -13.08 4.21
CA CYS A 170 19.06 -12.00 3.55
C CYS A 170 20.56 -12.30 3.53
N GLU A 171 21.30 -11.66 2.64
CA GLU A 171 22.76 -11.71 2.59
C GLU A 171 23.36 -10.30 2.48
N GLY A 172 24.61 -10.12 2.89
CA GLY A 172 25.29 -8.83 2.80
C GLY A 172 24.75 -7.80 3.79
N GLY A 173 25.03 -6.52 3.55
CA GLY A 173 24.68 -5.43 4.47
C GLY A 173 25.39 -5.52 5.83
N MET A 174 24.74 -4.98 6.86
CA MET A 174 25.25 -4.87 8.22
C MET A 174 25.32 -6.23 8.94
N SER A 175 26.19 -6.34 9.94
CA SER A 175 26.32 -7.55 10.79
C SER A 175 25.25 -7.66 11.87
N TYR A 176 24.52 -6.58 12.14
CA TYR A 176 23.43 -6.51 13.12
C TYR A 176 22.20 -5.87 12.45
N PRO A 177 20.98 -6.34 12.75
CA PRO A 177 19.78 -5.75 12.17
C PRO A 177 19.54 -4.34 12.71
N ARG A 178 18.93 -3.48 11.89
CA ARG A 178 18.54 -2.10 12.22
C ARG A 178 17.35 -2.03 13.19
N ILE A 179 16.69 -3.17 13.43
CA ILE A 179 15.68 -3.32 14.47
C ILE A 179 16.34 -3.81 15.76
N ALA A 180 15.83 -3.38 16.93
CA ALA A 180 16.33 -3.81 18.24
C ALA A 180 15.93 -5.27 18.55
N SER A 181 16.56 -6.23 17.86
CA SER A 181 16.34 -7.67 18.03
C SER A 181 17.66 -8.37 18.31
N SER A 182 17.71 -9.14 19.40
CA SER A 182 18.82 -10.05 19.72
C SER A 182 18.64 -11.45 19.11
N ASN A 183 17.48 -11.74 18.51
CA ASN A 183 17.10 -13.06 18.02
C ASN A 183 17.39 -13.20 16.51
N PHE A 184 18.56 -12.73 16.09
CA PHE A 184 19.01 -12.89 14.72
C PHE A 184 20.07 -13.97 14.63
N MET A 185 20.15 -14.63 13.48
CA MET A 185 21.11 -15.69 13.20
C MET A 185 21.78 -15.42 11.86
N ILE A 186 23.07 -15.73 11.81
CA ILE A 186 23.88 -15.70 10.60
C ILE A 186 24.44 -17.11 10.43
N SER A 187 24.07 -17.77 9.34
CA SER A 187 24.57 -19.08 8.96
C SER A 187 25.15 -19.02 7.55
N ASN A 188 25.78 -20.12 7.10
CA ASN A 188 26.24 -20.24 5.72
C ASN A 188 25.74 -21.56 5.14
N VAL A 189 25.39 -21.54 3.86
CA VAL A 189 25.06 -22.73 3.07
C VAL A 189 26.13 -22.90 2.00
N ASN A 190 26.72 -24.09 1.96
CA ASN A 190 27.69 -24.46 0.93
C ASN A 190 26.96 -25.22 -0.19
N THR A 191 27.11 -24.73 -1.41
CA THR A 191 26.59 -25.36 -2.63
C THR A 191 27.76 -25.65 -3.58
N ARG A 192 27.45 -26.18 -4.76
CA ARG A 192 28.45 -26.34 -5.83
C ARG A 192 28.89 -25.00 -6.43
N GLU A 193 28.09 -23.95 -6.28
CA GLU A 193 28.31 -22.63 -6.85
C GLU A 193 29.10 -21.72 -5.90
N GLY A 194 29.11 -22.03 -4.61
CA GLY A 194 29.84 -21.26 -3.61
C GLY A 194 29.31 -21.45 -2.20
N SER A 195 29.80 -20.62 -1.29
CA SER A 195 29.28 -20.48 0.07
C SER A 195 28.44 -19.20 0.12
N PHE A 196 27.21 -19.30 0.61
CA PHE A 196 26.27 -18.18 0.68
C PHE A 196 25.89 -17.90 2.13
N GLU A 197 25.89 -16.62 2.50
CA GLU A 197 25.48 -16.15 3.83
C GLU A 197 23.95 -16.13 3.93
N CYS A 198 23.40 -16.63 5.04
CA CYS A 198 21.97 -16.63 5.32
C CYS A 198 21.73 -15.92 6.66
N LYS A 199 21.20 -14.69 6.59
CA LYS A 199 20.81 -13.88 7.75
C LYS A 199 19.31 -13.94 7.96
N THR A 200 18.88 -14.21 9.19
CA THR A 200 17.46 -14.25 9.55
C THR A 200 17.20 -13.72 10.95
N ILE A 201 15.94 -13.36 11.24
CA ILE A 201 15.46 -12.93 12.55
C ILE A 201 14.27 -13.80 12.93
N SER A 202 14.44 -14.68 13.92
CA SER A 202 13.41 -15.63 14.32
C SER A 202 13.44 -15.94 15.81
N SER A 203 12.23 -16.00 16.36
CA SER A 203 11.94 -16.46 17.71
C SER A 203 10.47 -16.90 17.79
N PRO A 204 10.05 -17.62 18.84
CA PRO A 204 8.65 -18.01 19.03
C PRO A 204 7.66 -16.83 19.09
N ILE A 205 8.13 -15.63 19.44
CA ILE A 205 7.31 -14.43 19.64
C ILE A 205 7.38 -13.50 18.42
N HIS A 206 8.55 -13.40 17.81
CA HIS A 206 8.81 -12.48 16.70
C HIS A 206 9.72 -13.15 15.68
N SER A 207 9.15 -13.44 14.51
CA SER A 207 9.86 -13.94 13.34
C SER A 207 9.57 -13.04 12.16
N VAL A 208 10.60 -12.74 11.39
CA VAL A 208 10.46 -11.96 10.15
C VAL A 208 10.24 -12.92 9.00
N LEU A 209 8.98 -13.11 8.64
CA LEU A 209 8.60 -13.86 7.44
C LEU A 209 8.64 -12.94 6.22
N VAL A 210 8.74 -13.55 5.04
CA VAL A 210 8.59 -12.84 3.77
C VAL A 210 7.20 -12.19 3.74
N ASN A 211 7.15 -10.88 3.45
CA ASN A 211 5.88 -10.14 3.44
C ASN A 211 4.91 -10.68 2.39
N ASP A 212 3.63 -10.68 2.72
CA ASP A 212 2.56 -10.89 1.75
C ASP A 212 2.71 -9.92 0.56
N GLY A 213 2.43 -10.42 -0.64
CA GLY A 213 2.68 -9.77 -1.91
C GLY A 213 4.11 -9.93 -2.44
N SER A 214 5.10 -10.40 -1.68
CA SER A 214 6.44 -10.61 -2.25
C SER A 214 6.45 -11.68 -3.35
N ILE A 215 7.22 -11.48 -4.42
CA ILE A 215 7.33 -12.44 -5.52
C ILE A 215 8.01 -13.73 -5.02
N CYS A 216 7.36 -14.88 -5.26
CA CYS A 216 7.88 -16.20 -4.88
C CYS A 216 8.09 -17.15 -6.07
N GLY A 217 7.67 -16.75 -7.26
CA GLY A 217 7.84 -17.50 -8.49
C GLY A 217 7.29 -16.75 -9.69
N GLU A 218 7.37 -17.36 -10.87
CA GLU A 218 6.79 -16.78 -12.09
C GLU A 218 5.28 -16.58 -11.91
N SER A 219 4.81 -15.33 -12.08
CA SER A 219 3.42 -14.94 -11.84
C SER A 219 2.85 -15.46 -10.51
N SER A 220 3.65 -15.45 -9.44
CA SER A 220 3.27 -15.97 -8.12
C SER A 220 3.80 -15.09 -7.00
N PHE A 221 3.00 -14.93 -5.95
CA PHE A 221 3.33 -14.07 -4.81
C PHE A 221 2.96 -14.75 -3.48
N CYS A 222 3.56 -14.27 -2.39
CA CYS A 222 3.31 -14.78 -1.06
C CYS A 222 1.97 -14.29 -0.51
N GLN A 223 1.16 -15.19 0.02
CA GLN A 223 -0.02 -14.85 0.81
C GLN A 223 -0.18 -15.85 1.95
N ASN A 224 -0.23 -15.36 3.19
CA ASN A 224 -0.30 -16.20 4.40
C ASN A 224 0.76 -17.30 4.40
N ASN A 225 2.02 -16.93 4.14
CA ASN A 225 3.19 -17.81 4.09
C ASN A 225 3.12 -18.92 3.01
N THR A 226 2.25 -18.78 2.02
CA THR A 226 2.06 -19.73 0.91
C THR A 226 2.39 -19.03 -0.40
N CYS A 227 3.05 -19.71 -1.33
CA CYS A 227 3.30 -19.18 -2.66
C CYS A 227 2.11 -19.48 -3.56
N ILE A 228 1.31 -18.45 -3.85
CA ILE A 228 0.10 -18.60 -4.65
C ILE A 228 0.32 -18.07 -6.07
N LYS A 229 -0.20 -18.81 -7.06
CA LYS A 229 -0.25 -18.34 -8.43
C LYS A 229 -1.23 -17.18 -8.55
N GLN A 230 -0.82 -16.18 -9.30
CA GLN A 230 -1.62 -15.04 -9.66
C GLN A 230 -2.78 -15.49 -10.57
N ASN A 231 -3.91 -15.89 -9.97
CA ASN A 231 -5.21 -15.98 -10.65
C ASN A 231 -5.88 -14.60 -10.68
N ILE A 232 -5.10 -13.55 -10.89
CA ILE A 232 -5.68 -12.23 -11.15
C ILE A 232 -6.27 -12.35 -12.54
N LYS A 233 -7.60 -12.38 -12.62
CA LYS A 233 -8.29 -11.96 -13.83
C LYS A 233 -7.86 -10.52 -14.06
N GLN A 234 -6.72 -10.31 -14.73
CA GLN A 234 -6.29 -9.00 -15.18
C GLN A 234 -7.37 -8.51 -16.14
N SER A 235 -8.34 -7.76 -15.63
CA SER A 235 -9.31 -7.04 -16.46
C SER A 235 -8.58 -6.04 -17.35
N CYS A 236 -7.41 -5.59 -16.90
CA CYS A 236 -6.60 -4.58 -17.53
C CYS A 236 -5.20 -5.10 -17.86
N ASN A 237 -4.76 -4.82 -19.09
CA ASN A 237 -3.39 -4.99 -19.55
C ASN A 237 -2.92 -3.62 -20.09
N PRO A 238 -1.83 -3.01 -19.59
CA PRO A 238 -1.44 -1.67 -20.00
C PRO A 238 -1.22 -1.51 -21.51
N GLN A 239 -0.73 -2.55 -22.18
CA GLN A 239 -0.48 -2.52 -23.63
C GLN A 239 -1.76 -2.69 -24.46
N LYS A 240 -2.71 -3.52 -23.99
CA LYS A 240 -3.94 -3.83 -24.74
C LYS A 240 -5.12 -2.96 -24.34
N THR A 241 -5.39 -2.86 -23.04
CA THR A 241 -6.52 -2.11 -22.46
C THR A 241 -6.24 -0.61 -22.48
N CYS A 242 -5.03 -0.20 -22.08
CA CYS A 242 -4.64 1.21 -22.03
C CYS A 242 -3.90 1.67 -23.29
N SER A 243 -3.79 0.81 -24.32
CA SER A 243 -3.10 1.09 -25.58
C SER A 243 -1.66 1.61 -25.43
N GLY A 244 -0.98 1.27 -24.33
CA GLY A 244 0.36 1.77 -23.99
C GLY A 244 0.42 3.22 -23.53
N ASN A 245 -0.72 3.91 -23.38
CA ASN A 245 -0.79 5.33 -22.99
C ASN A 245 -1.36 5.55 -21.58
N GLY A 246 -1.48 4.48 -20.78
CA GLY A 246 -2.03 4.55 -19.44
C GLY A 246 -1.61 3.37 -18.56
N VAL A 247 -2.05 3.43 -17.31
CA VAL A 247 -1.81 2.42 -16.29
C VAL A 247 -3.10 1.70 -15.93
N CYS A 248 -2.98 0.52 -15.33
CA CYS A 248 -4.10 -0.22 -14.77
C CYS A 248 -4.23 0.13 -13.28
N ASN A 249 -5.33 0.80 -12.93
CA ASN A 249 -5.74 1.12 -11.58
C ASN A 249 -6.86 0.17 -11.11
N ILE A 250 -7.24 0.26 -9.83
CA ILE A 250 -8.23 -0.66 -9.24
C ILE A 250 -9.65 -0.35 -9.76
N SER A 251 -9.93 0.91 -10.11
CA SER A 251 -11.25 1.36 -10.59
C SER A 251 -11.52 1.17 -12.09
#